data_AF-A0A926CF77-F1
#
_entry.id   AF-A0A926CF77-F1
#
_cell.length_a   1.000
_cell.length_b   1.000
_cell.length_c   1.000
_cell.angle_alpha   90.00
_cell.angle_beta   90.00
_cell.angle_gamma   90.00
#
_symmetry.space_group_name_H-M   'P 1'
#
loop_
_entity.id
_entity.type
_entity.pdbx_description
1 polymer ?
#
loop_
_entity_poly.entity_id
_entity_poly.type
_entity_poly.pdbx_seq_one_letter_code
_entity_poly.pdbx_strand_id
1 'polypeptide(L)'
;MSIVRTLLSLVVAALLIRQALRSANRPRRRYALLLGAAAFGLFALVNALASAGVNLLPYSTAFTVATATLMLASLGLLVLAWRAGELRAQVEQLSDALGEERRKREL
;
A
#
# COMPACT_ATOMS: atom_id res chain seq x y z
N MET A 1 -18.95 0.19 13.46
CA MET A 1 -18.29 0.87 12.32
C MET A 1 -16.82 0.48 12.14
N SER A 2 -16.11 0.03 13.19
CA SER A 2 -14.67 -0.33 13.13
C SER A 2 -14.36 -1.62 12.34
N ILE A 3 -15.26 -2.60 12.33
CA ILE A 3 -15.06 -3.90 11.65
C ILE A 3 -14.82 -3.74 10.14
N VAL A 4 -15.61 -2.90 9.47
CA VAL A 4 -15.46 -2.63 8.03
C VAL A 4 -14.09 -2.01 7.72
N ARG A 5 -13.61 -1.10 8.58
CA ARG A 5 -12.28 -0.48 8.44
C ARG A 5 -11.17 -1.52 8.58
N THR A 6 -11.26 -2.40 9.58
CA THR A 6 -10.32 -3.50 9.78
C THR A 6 -10.25 -4.41 8.55
N LEU A 7 -11.40 -4.86 8.05
CA LEU A 7 -11.47 -5.71 6.86
C LEU A 7 -10.86 -5.02 5.64
N LEU A 8 -11.20 -3.76 5.40
CA LEU A 8 -10.67 -3.00 4.27
C LEU A 8 -9.15 -2.82 4.38
N SER A 9 -8.63 -2.50 5.56
CA SER A 9 -7.19 -2.39 5.78
C SER A 9 -6.44 -3.72 5.58
N LEU A 10 -7.04 -4.86 5.95
CA LEU A 10 -6.48 -6.18 5.69
C LEU A 10 -6.45 -6.51 4.21
N VAL A 11 -7.53 -6.19 3.48
CA VAL A 11 -7.58 -6.38 2.01
C VAL A 11 -6.48 -5.56 1.34
N VAL A 12 -6.33 -4.29 1.70
CA VAL A 12 -5.28 -3.42 1.16
C VAL A 12 -3.89 -3.97 1.50
N ALA A 13 -3.63 -4.36 2.75
CA ALA A 13 -2.37 -4.96 3.15
C ALA A 13 -2.04 -6.24 2.35
N ALA A 14 -3.02 -7.13 2.17
CA ALA A 14 -2.86 -8.35 1.40
C ALA A 14 -2.55 -8.07 -0.08
N LEU A 15 -3.22 -7.08 -0.68
CA LEU A 15 -2.94 -6.64 -2.05
C LEU A 15 -1.52 -6.08 -2.19
N LEU A 16 -1.07 -5.26 -1.23
CA LEU A 16 0.28 -4.71 -1.21
C LEU A 16 1.35 -5.79 -1.07
N ILE A 17 1.14 -6.78 -0.19
CA ILE A 17 2.03 -7.95 -0.07
C ILE A 17 2.09 -8.71 -1.40
N ARG A 18 0.94 -8.97 -2.03
CA ARG A 18 0.88 -9.67 -3.32
C ARG A 18 1.62 -8.90 -4.42
N GLN A 19 1.51 -7.57 -4.45
CA GLN A 19 2.26 -6.73 -5.39
C GLN A 19 3.76 -6.71 -5.06
N ALA A 20 4.13 -6.73 -3.78
CA ALA A 20 5.52 -6.78 -3.34
C ALA A 20 6.20 -8.08 -3.79
N LEU A 21 5.50 -9.22 -3.65
CA LEU A 21 5.97 -10.52 -4.10
C LEU A 21 6.14 -10.58 -5.63
N ARG A 22 5.23 -9.95 -6.39
CA ARG A 22 5.35 -9.83 -7.85
C ARG A 22 6.45 -8.87 -8.33
N SER A 23 6.93 -7.99 -7.46
CA SER A 23 7.95 -6.98 -7.77
C SER A 23 9.38 -7.45 -7.43
N ALA A 24 9.64 -8.76 -7.44
CA ALA A 24 10.89 -9.37 -6.94
C ALA A 24 12.18 -8.76 -7.51
N ASN A 25 12.18 -8.32 -8.78
CA ASN A 25 13.34 -7.70 -9.44
C ASN A 25 13.51 -6.19 -9.17
N ARG A 26 12.67 -5.58 -8.33
CA ARG A 26 12.66 -4.12 -8.08
C ARG A 26 12.69 -3.88 -6.56
N PRO A 27 13.88 -3.83 -5.94
CA PRO A 27 14.01 -3.87 -4.49
C PRO A 27 13.36 -2.67 -3.81
N ARG A 28 13.50 -1.46 -4.37
CA ARG A 28 12.94 -0.23 -3.76
C ARG A 28 11.41 -0.26 -3.77
N ARG A 29 10.82 -0.65 -4.90
CA ARG A 29 9.38 -0.87 -5.01
C ARG A 29 8.87 -1.93 -4.04
N ARG A 30 9.58 -3.05 -3.90
CA ARG A 30 9.20 -4.12 -2.95
C ARG A 30 9.17 -3.60 -1.52
N TYR A 31 10.22 -2.88 -1.09
CA TYR A 31 10.27 -2.30 0.25
C TYR A 31 9.17 -1.24 0.47
N ALA A 32 8.91 -0.38 -0.51
CA ALA A 32 7.80 0.58 -0.44
C ALA A 32 6.46 -0.11 -0.16
N LEU A 33 6.17 -1.20 -0.90
CA LEU A 33 4.93 -1.96 -0.76
C LEU A 33 4.86 -2.72 0.57
N LEU A 34 5.97 -3.29 1.04
CA LEU A 34 6.02 -3.97 2.35
C LEU A 34 5.82 -3.00 3.51
N LEU A 35 6.42 -1.81 3.47
CA LEU A 35 6.18 -0.77 4.48
C LEU A 35 4.73 -0.29 4.46
N GLY A 36 4.14 -0.14 3.28
CA GLY A 36 2.71 0.17 3.14
C GLY A 36 1.84 -0.94 3.75
N ALA A 37 2.13 -2.20 3.44
CA ALA A 37 1.43 -3.34 4.02
C ALA A 37 1.56 -3.40 5.54
N ALA A 38 2.76 -3.10 6.08
CA ALA A 38 2.98 -3.01 7.52
C ALA A 38 2.16 -1.88 8.17
N ALA A 39 2.08 -0.71 7.54
CA ALA A 39 1.27 0.41 8.03
C ALA A 39 -0.22 0.03 8.11
N PHE A 40 -0.76 -0.56 7.04
CA PHE A 40 -2.16 -1.01 6.99
C PHE A 40 -2.41 -2.20 7.94
N GLY A 41 -1.46 -3.11 8.09
CA GLY A 41 -1.55 -4.22 9.05
C GLY A 41 -1.56 -3.73 10.50
N LEU A 42 -0.70 -2.77 10.84
CA LEU A 42 -0.68 -2.14 12.16
C LEU A 42 -2.01 -1.41 12.44
N PHE A 43 -2.52 -0.68 11.45
CA PHE A 43 -3.83 -0.02 11.56
C PHE A 43 -4.97 -1.03 11.76
N ALA A 44 -4.97 -2.13 11.02
CA ALA A 44 -5.95 -3.21 11.17
C ALA A 44 -5.91 -3.81 12.60
N LEU A 45 -4.70 -4.07 13.10
CA LEU A 45 -4.47 -4.63 14.43
C LEU A 45 -5.00 -3.70 15.53
N VAL A 46 -4.69 -2.41 15.44
CA VAL A 46 -5.19 -1.39 16.38
C VAL A 46 -6.73 -1.35 16.38
N ASN A 47 -7.36 -1.38 15.21
CA ASN A 47 -8.81 -1.39 15.12
C ASN A 47 -9.43 -2.71 15.65
N ALA A 48 -8.77 -3.84 15.43
CA ALA A 48 -9.21 -5.14 15.96
C ALA A 48 -9.15 -5.17 17.49
N LEU A 49 -8.03 -4.73 18.08
CA LEU A 49 -7.85 -4.62 19.52
C LEU A 49 -8.87 -3.66 20.15
N ALA A 50 -9.10 -2.50 19.53
CA ALA A 50 -10.14 -1.57 19.97
C ALA A 50 -11.54 -2.20 19.94
N SER A 51 -11.85 -2.99 18.91
CA SER A 51 -13.15 -3.70 18.81
C SER A 51 -13.30 -4.83 19.83
N ALA A 52 -12.19 -5.39 20.32
CA ALA A 52 -12.17 -6.38 21.40
C ALA A 52 -12.28 -5.76 22.80
N GLY A 53 -12.45 -4.43 22.91
CA GLY A 53 -12.57 -3.73 24.18
C GLY A 53 -11.24 -3.40 24.87
N VAL A 54 -10.11 -3.56 24.17
CA VAL A 54 -8.79 -3.19 24.70
C VAL A 54 -8.66 -1.67 24.74
N ASN A 55 -8.29 -1.12 25.90
CA ASN A 55 -8.07 0.31 26.05
C ASN A 55 -6.72 0.72 25.42
N LEU A 56 -6.79 1.32 24.24
CA LEU A 56 -5.61 1.78 23.48
C LEU A 56 -5.33 3.28 23.64
N LEU A 57 -6.13 4.03 24.42
CA LEU A 57 -5.94 5.47 24.63
C LEU A 57 -4.51 5.86 25.02
N PRO A 58 -3.84 5.19 25.97
CA PRO A 58 -2.47 5.53 26.38
C PRO A 58 -1.45 5.40 25.25
N TYR A 59 -1.73 4.51 24.28
CA TYR A 59 -0.84 4.18 23.18
C TYR A 59 -1.26 4.82 21.85
N SER A 60 -2.36 5.57 21.84
CA SER A 60 -2.95 6.14 20.62
C SER A 60 -1.95 7.00 19.85
N THR A 61 -1.27 7.92 20.52
CA THR A 61 -0.21 8.75 19.92
C THR A 61 0.92 7.91 19.34
N ALA A 62 1.38 6.88 20.06
CA ALA A 62 2.46 6.01 19.60
C ALA A 62 2.06 5.25 18.33
N PHE A 63 0.83 4.70 18.27
CA PHE A 63 0.32 4.04 17.08
C PHE A 63 0.15 5.01 15.92
N THR A 64 -0.38 6.21 16.16
CA THR A 64 -0.52 7.24 15.12
C THR A 64 0.84 7.61 14.52
N VAL A 65 1.85 7.88 15.36
CA VAL A 65 3.20 8.21 14.91
C VAL A 65 3.83 7.03 14.16
N ALA A 66 3.68 5.81 14.64
CA ALA A 66 4.21 4.61 13.98
C ALA A 66 3.57 4.39 12.59
N THR A 67 2.24 4.44 12.51
CA THR A 67 1.51 4.29 11.24
C THR A 67 1.87 5.40 10.24
N ALA A 68 1.94 6.66 10.71
CA ALA A 68 2.32 7.80 9.87
C ALA A 68 3.76 7.67 9.35
N THR A 69 4.71 7.29 10.21
CA THR A 69 6.11 7.09 9.84
C THR A 69 6.26 5.98 8.79
N LEU A 70 5.56 4.85 8.97
CA LEU A 70 5.57 3.76 7.99
C LEU A 70 4.99 4.19 6.64
N MET A 71 3.90 4.96 6.65
CA MET A 71 3.32 5.52 5.43
C MET A 71 4.27 6.49 4.73
N LEU A 72 4.89 7.41 5.45
CA LEU A 72 5.85 8.36 4.88
C LEU A 72 7.07 7.65 4.30
N ALA A 73 7.61 6.65 5.00
CA ALA A 73 8.71 5.83 4.50
C ALA A 73 8.31 5.04 3.24
N SER A 74 7.11 4.48 3.21
CA SER A 74 6.54 3.80 2.03
C SER A 74 6.47 4.75 0.83
N LEU A 75 5.93 5.95 1.02
CA LEU A 75 5.84 6.98 -0.02
C LEU A 75 7.23 7.44 -0.49
N GLY A 76 8.16 7.67 0.43
CA GLY A 76 9.54 8.05 0.09
C GLY A 76 10.23 7.02 -0.78
N LEU A 77 10.10 5.74 -0.45
CA LEU A 77 10.64 4.65 -1.27
C LEU A 77 9.93 4.53 -2.62
N LEU A 78 8.62 4.80 -2.68
CA LEU A 78 7.88 4.80 -3.93
C LEU A 78 8.36 5.92 -4.87
N VAL A 79 8.62 7.12 -4.34
CA VAL A 79 9.20 8.24 -5.09
C VAL A 79 10.61 7.89 -5.58
N LEU A 80 11.43 7.26 -4.76
CA LEU A 80 12.76 6.78 -5.17
C LEU A 80 12.68 5.69 -6.24
N ALA A 81 11.70 4.79 -6.17
CA ALA A 81 11.43 3.80 -7.20
C ALA A 81 10.98 4.47 -8.51
N TRP A 82 10.14 5.51 -8.43
CA TRP A 82 9.71 6.28 -9.59
C TRP A 82 10.88 6.98 -10.29
N ARG A 83 11.73 7.66 -9.51
CA ARG A 83 12.96 8.30 -10.03
C ARG A 83 13.94 7.30 -10.63
N ALA A 84 14.00 6.08 -10.10
CA ALA A 84 14.83 5.00 -10.63
C ALA A 84 14.28 4.36 -11.93
N GLY A 85 13.12 4.82 -12.42
CA GLY A 85 12.49 4.24 -13.61
C GLY A 85 11.84 2.88 -13.37
N GLU A 86 11.78 2.40 -12.11
CA GLU A 86 11.14 1.14 -11.71
C GLU A 86 9.62 1.13 -11.93
N LEU A 87 9.03 2.26 -12.33
CA LEU A 87 7.61 2.38 -12.66
C LEU A 87 7.34 2.61 -14.16
N ARG A 88 8.38 2.89 -14.97
CA ARG A 88 8.21 3.21 -16.40
C ARG A 88 7.56 2.09 -17.19
N ALA A 89 8.01 0.84 -16.98
CA ALA A 89 7.44 -0.32 -17.68
C ALA A 89 5.94 -0.55 -17.43
N GLN A 90 5.40 -0.11 -16.29
CA GLN A 90 3.95 -0.24 -16.03
C GLN A 90 3.15 0.89 -16.66
N VAL A 91 3.71 2.09 -16.67
CA VAL A 91 3.10 3.24 -17.36
C VAL A 91 3.05 2.97 -18.86
N GLU A 92 4.11 2.40 -19.42
CA GLU A 92 4.20 2.05 -20.85
C GLU A 92 3.19 0.94 -21.23
N GLN A 93 3.08 -0.12 -20.43
CA GLN A 93 2.06 -1.16 -20.65
C GLN A 93 0.62 -0.63 -20.52
N LEU A 94 0.37 0.32 -19.60
CA LEU A 94 -0.95 0.94 -19.45
C LEU A 94 -1.26 1.90 -20.61
N SER A 95 -0.28 2.65 -21.11
CA SER A 95 -0.47 3.51 -22.27
C SER A 95 -0.73 2.70 -23.54
N ASP A 96 -0.05 1.55 -23.71
CA ASP A 96 -0.26 0.68 -24.86
C ASP A 96 -1.67 0.05 -24.84
N ALA A 97 -2.12 -0.44 -23.68
CA ALA A 97 -3.47 -0.98 -23.53
C ALA A 97 -4.57 0.07 -23.79
N LEU A 98 -4.35 1.32 -23.33
CA LEU A 98 -5.27 2.43 -23.60
C LEU A 98 -5.24 2.87 -25.08
N GLY A 99 -4.08 2.73 -25.74
CA GLY A 99 -3.92 2.98 -27.18
C GLY A 99 -4.70 1.97 -28.03
N GLU A 100 -4.68 0.69 -27.65
CA GLU A 100 -5.47 -0.35 -28.31
C GLU A 100 -6.98 -0.15 -28.13
N GLU A 101 -7.43 0.26 -26.94
CA GLU A 101 -8.85 0.59 -26.71
C GLU A 101 -9.32 1.80 -27.51
N ARG A 102 -8.47 2.83 -27.68
CA ARG A 102 -8.80 3.97 -28.56
C ARG A 102 -8.91 3.55 -30.02
N ARG A 103 -7.99 2.73 -30.53
CA ARG A 103 -8.06 2.20 -31.91
C ARG A 103 -9.32 1.36 -32.16
N LYS A 104 -9.79 0.62 -31.16
CA LYS A 104 -11.07 -0.13 -31.26
C LYS A 104 -12.32 0.74 -31.27
N ARG A 105 -12.24 2.00 -30.83
CA ARG A 105 -13.38 2.94 -30.85
C ARG A 105 -13.43 3.80 -32.10
N GLU A 106 -12.33 3.86 -32.87
CA GLU A 106 -12.23 4.62 -34.12
C GLU A 106 -12.46 3.75 -35.37
N LEU A 107 -12.65 2.43 -35.20
CA LEU A 107 -13.13 1.47 -36.22
C LEU A 107 -14.61 1.15 -36.00
#